data_AF-A0A538DTS2-F1
#
_entry.id   AF-A0A538DTS2-F1
#
_cell.length_a   1.000
_cell.length_b   1.000
_cell.length_c   1.000
_cell.angle_alpha   90.00
_cell.angle_beta   90.00
_cell.angle_gamma   90.00
#
_symmetry.space_group_name_H-M   'P 1'
#
loop_
_entity.id
_entity.type
_entity.pdbx_description
1 polymer ?
#
loop_
_entity_poly.entity_id
_entity_poly.type
_entity_poly.pdbx_seq_one_letter_code
_entity_poly.pdbx_strand_id
1 'polypeptide(L)'
;MDARSEIREFLTSRRAKITPEQAGLPWYGENRRVPGLRREEVALLAGVSVDYYTRLERGNASGVSESVLEALARVLQLDEAERAHLFDLARGAHAGPRTRRGPAKQRVRLSVQRMLDAITGAPAFVRNGRMDILAANRLGRAFYAQHFDSAHGPANSARFIFLDPRATDFYVDWEQVATDAVA
;
A
#
# COMPACT_ATOMS: atom_id res chain seq x y z
N MET A 1 1.20 -9.24 14.19
CA MET A 1 1.78 -10.38 13.45
C MET A 1 2.24 -9.86 12.09
N ASP A 2 3.32 -10.41 11.52
CA ASP A 2 3.90 -9.91 10.27
C ASP A 2 3.17 -10.55 9.08
N ALA A 3 2.46 -9.75 8.28
CA ALA A 3 1.72 -10.23 7.11
C ALA A 3 2.60 -11.05 6.15
N ARG A 4 3.92 -10.79 6.12
CA ARG A 4 4.88 -11.57 5.33
C ARG A 4 5.09 -12.99 5.87
N SER A 5 5.12 -13.18 7.19
CA SER A 5 5.25 -14.51 7.78
C SER A 5 3.97 -15.30 7.58
N GLU A 6 2.81 -14.66 7.76
CA GLU A 6 1.50 -15.31 7.59
C GLU A 6 1.29 -15.84 6.18
N ILE A 7 1.56 -15.04 5.14
CA ILE A 7 1.40 -15.52 3.75
C ILE A 7 2.41 -16.60 3.37
N ARG A 8 3.63 -16.54 3.93
CA ARG A 8 4.64 -17.59 3.73
C ARG A 8 4.17 -18.91 4.34
N GLU A 9 3.74 -18.88 5.59
CA GLU A 9 3.26 -20.06 6.32
C GLU A 9 2.02 -20.64 5.64
N PHE A 10 1.07 -19.79 5.25
CA PHE A 10 -0.12 -20.19 4.53
C PHE A 10 0.23 -20.92 3.23
N LEU A 11 0.95 -20.28 2.31
CA LEU A 11 1.29 -20.89 1.01
C LEU A 11 2.15 -22.16 1.15
N THR A 12 3.10 -22.16 2.09
CA THR A 12 3.93 -23.34 2.37
C THR A 12 3.08 -24.51 2.86
N SER A 13 2.13 -24.25 3.77
CA SER A 13 1.24 -25.29 4.32
C SER A 13 0.28 -25.85 3.27
N ARG A 14 -0.29 -24.99 2.41
CA ARG A 14 -1.23 -25.41 1.35
C ARG A 14 -0.52 -26.22 0.27
N ARG A 15 0.66 -25.78 -0.15
CA ARG A 15 1.47 -26.53 -1.11
C ARG A 15 1.85 -27.92 -0.59
N ALA A 16 2.14 -28.05 0.70
CA ALA A 16 2.51 -29.33 1.30
C ALA A 16 1.35 -30.34 1.39
N LYS A 17 0.10 -29.86 1.39
CA LYS A 17 -1.11 -30.70 1.50
C LYS A 17 -1.61 -31.28 0.18
N ILE A 18 -1.32 -30.62 -0.94
CA ILE A 18 -1.77 -31.06 -2.26
C ILE A 18 -0.74 -32.00 -2.89
N THR A 19 -1.17 -33.19 -3.28
CA THR A 19 -0.33 -34.12 -4.04
C THR A 19 -0.33 -33.76 -5.53
N PRO A 20 0.72 -34.16 -6.27
CA PRO A 20 0.76 -34.02 -7.73
C PRO A 20 -0.47 -34.60 -8.42
N GLU A 21 -0.91 -35.79 -8.01
CA GLU A 21 -2.06 -36.47 -8.63
C GLU A 21 -3.35 -35.70 -8.41
N GLN A 22 -3.54 -35.13 -7.21
CA GLN A 22 -4.67 -34.26 -6.93
C GLN A 22 -4.65 -33.03 -7.85
N ALA A 23 -3.48 -32.49 -8.15
CA ALA A 23 -3.29 -31.37 -9.07
C ALA A 23 -3.27 -31.76 -10.56
N GLY A 24 -3.54 -33.04 -10.89
CA GLY A 24 -3.55 -33.54 -12.27
C GLY A 24 -2.17 -33.74 -12.88
N LEU A 25 -1.11 -33.77 -12.06
CA LEU A 25 0.25 -34.07 -12.48
C LEU A 25 0.58 -35.55 -12.22
N PRO A 26 1.33 -36.21 -13.12
CA PRO A 26 1.75 -37.58 -12.87
C PRO A 26 2.75 -37.61 -11.71
N TRP A 27 2.65 -38.63 -10.86
CA TRP A 27 3.64 -38.85 -9.82
C TRP A 27 4.92 -39.41 -10.41
N TYR A 28 5.86 -38.53 -10.74
CA TYR A 28 7.20 -38.92 -11.17
C TYR A 28 8.18 -38.91 -9.98
N GLY A 29 8.75 -40.08 -9.67
CA GLY A 29 10.05 -40.19 -8.99
C GLY A 29 10.14 -41.16 -7.81
N GLU A 30 11.08 -42.10 -7.89
CA GLU A 30 11.56 -42.94 -6.79
C GLU A 30 12.36 -42.15 -5.72
N ASN A 31 12.64 -40.85 -5.95
CA ASN A 31 13.51 -40.01 -5.11
C ASN A 31 12.91 -38.64 -4.71
N ARG A 32 11.57 -38.58 -4.60
CA ARG A 32 10.85 -37.35 -4.23
C ARG A 32 11.08 -36.99 -2.76
N ARG A 33 11.66 -35.79 -2.49
CA ARG A 33 11.97 -35.31 -1.12
C ARG A 33 10.80 -34.63 -0.39
N VAL A 34 9.74 -34.24 -1.10
CA VAL A 34 8.56 -33.57 -0.51
C VAL A 34 7.29 -34.30 -0.92
N PRO A 35 6.36 -34.55 0.04
CA PRO A 35 5.12 -35.29 -0.25
C PRO A 35 4.11 -34.46 -1.08
N GLY A 36 4.10 -33.14 -0.90
CA GLY A 36 3.23 -32.23 -1.67
C GLY A 36 3.86 -31.70 -2.96
N LEU A 37 3.18 -30.72 -3.57
CA LEU A 37 3.65 -30.05 -4.79
C LEU A 37 4.99 -29.36 -4.59
N ARG A 38 5.82 -29.36 -5.62
CA ARG A 38 7.05 -28.58 -5.70
C ARG A 38 6.74 -27.16 -6.16
N ARG A 39 7.66 -26.22 -5.89
CA ARG A 39 7.51 -24.83 -6.36
C ARG A 39 7.41 -24.74 -7.88
N GLU A 40 8.22 -25.54 -8.58
CA GLU A 40 8.20 -25.66 -10.03
C GLU A 40 6.85 -26.15 -10.58
N GLU A 41 6.24 -27.12 -9.91
CA GLU A 41 4.92 -27.67 -10.29
C GLU A 41 3.81 -26.64 -10.07
N VAL A 42 3.80 -25.94 -8.93
CA VAL A 42 2.82 -24.87 -8.68
C VAL A 42 2.97 -23.74 -9.67
N ALA A 43 4.20 -23.30 -9.94
CA ALA A 43 4.47 -22.23 -10.88
C ALA A 43 4.01 -22.58 -12.30
N LEU A 44 4.28 -23.82 -12.74
CA LEU A 44 3.82 -24.35 -14.02
C LEU A 44 2.30 -24.31 -14.12
N LEU A 45 1.59 -24.88 -13.14
CA LEU A 45 0.13 -24.94 -13.15
C LEU A 45 -0.54 -23.56 -13.02
N ALA A 46 0.08 -22.64 -12.28
CA ALA A 46 -0.41 -21.28 -12.11
C ALA A 46 -0.04 -20.34 -13.28
N GLY A 47 0.76 -20.81 -14.24
CA GLY A 47 1.19 -20.00 -15.39
C GLY A 47 2.13 -18.85 -15.03
N VAL A 48 2.94 -19.01 -13.98
CA VAL A 48 3.91 -17.99 -13.52
C VAL A 48 5.33 -18.55 -13.50
N SER A 49 6.33 -17.67 -13.48
CA SER A 49 7.71 -18.14 -13.34
C SER A 49 7.98 -18.73 -11.94
N VAL A 50 8.89 -19.70 -11.86
CA VAL A 50 9.29 -20.33 -10.59
C VAL A 50 9.83 -19.31 -9.60
N ASP A 51 10.62 -18.35 -10.07
CA ASP A 51 11.15 -17.26 -9.24
C ASP A 51 10.05 -16.35 -8.71
N TYR A 52 9.02 -16.08 -9.51
CA TYR A 52 7.86 -15.30 -9.08
C TYR A 52 7.12 -16.01 -7.93
N TYR A 53 6.79 -17.30 -8.11
CA TYR A 53 6.15 -18.08 -7.05
C TYR A 53 7.04 -18.23 -5.80
N THR A 54 8.34 -18.41 -5.98
CA THR A 54 9.28 -18.53 -4.86
C THR A 54 9.35 -17.23 -4.05
N ARG A 55 9.31 -16.05 -4.70
CA ARG A 55 9.21 -14.77 -3.97
C ARG A 55 7.89 -14.63 -3.22
N LEU A 56 6.80 -15.05 -3.86
CA LEU A 56 5.47 -15.02 -3.26
C LEU A 56 5.39 -15.91 -2.00
N GLU A 57 5.82 -17.17 -2.10
CA GLU A 57 5.86 -18.11 -0.97
C GLU A 57 6.84 -17.66 0.12
N ARG A 58 7.86 -16.85 -0.19
CA ARG A 58 8.77 -16.26 0.80
C ARG A 58 8.19 -15.05 1.55
N GLY A 59 6.94 -14.66 1.28
CA GLY A 59 6.29 -13.55 1.96
C GLY A 59 6.20 -12.27 1.13
N ASN A 60 6.75 -12.24 -0.08
CA ASN A 60 6.70 -11.05 -0.93
C ASN A 60 5.50 -11.10 -1.89
N ALA A 61 4.32 -10.80 -1.34
CA ALA A 61 3.07 -10.74 -2.08
C ALA A 61 2.67 -9.32 -2.53
N SER A 62 3.58 -8.34 -2.43
CA SER A 62 3.31 -6.98 -2.87
C SER A 62 3.19 -6.92 -4.39
N GLY A 63 2.09 -6.35 -4.89
CA GLY A 63 1.89 -6.15 -6.33
C GLY A 63 1.33 -7.36 -7.08
N VAL A 64 0.87 -8.41 -6.39
CA VAL A 64 0.33 -9.61 -7.04
C VAL A 64 -1.04 -9.30 -7.62
N SER A 65 -1.28 -9.69 -8.88
CA SER A 65 -2.60 -9.52 -9.49
C SER A 65 -3.62 -10.51 -8.95
N GLU A 66 -4.88 -10.10 -8.92
CA GLU A 66 -6.02 -10.95 -8.58
C GLU A 66 -6.06 -12.22 -9.44
N SER A 67 -5.76 -12.10 -10.74
CA SER A 67 -5.67 -13.24 -11.66
C SER A 67 -4.67 -14.31 -11.22
N VAL A 68 -3.56 -13.92 -10.60
CA VAL A 68 -2.55 -14.84 -10.07
C VAL A 68 -3.01 -15.46 -8.76
N LEU A 69 -3.69 -14.71 -7.89
CA LEU A 69 -4.30 -15.26 -6.67
C LEU A 69 -5.37 -16.30 -6.99
N GLU A 70 -6.20 -16.05 -8.00
CA GLU A 70 -7.19 -17.01 -8.53
C GLU A 70 -6.54 -18.27 -9.10
N ALA A 71 -5.45 -18.12 -9.87
CA ALA A 71 -4.71 -19.26 -10.38
C ALA A 71 -4.16 -20.11 -9.23
N LEU A 72 -3.58 -19.48 -8.20
CA LEU A 72 -3.06 -20.18 -7.03
C LEU A 72 -4.14 -20.84 -6.19
N ALA A 73 -5.30 -20.20 -6.02
CA ALA A 73 -6.43 -20.78 -5.31
C ALA A 73 -6.92 -22.06 -5.99
N ARG A 74 -6.99 -22.07 -7.33
CA ARG A 74 -7.34 -23.26 -8.12
C ARG A 74 -6.29 -24.36 -8.03
N VAL A 75 -5.02 -24.02 -8.20
CA VAL A 75 -3.91 -24.99 -8.20
C VAL A 75 -3.73 -25.64 -6.82
N LEU A 76 -3.90 -24.85 -5.75
CA LEU A 76 -3.81 -25.33 -4.37
C LEU A 76 -5.13 -25.88 -3.84
N GLN A 77 -6.17 -25.95 -4.69
CA GLN A 77 -7.51 -26.44 -4.35
C GLN A 77 -8.06 -25.85 -3.04
N LEU A 78 -7.90 -24.53 -2.89
CA LEU A 78 -8.36 -23.82 -1.71
C LEU A 78 -9.89 -23.83 -1.66
N ASP A 79 -10.44 -24.07 -0.47
CA ASP A 79 -11.86 -23.82 -0.21
C ASP A 79 -12.18 -22.32 -0.18
N GLU A 80 -13.45 -21.97 -0.05
CA GLU A 80 -13.90 -20.58 -0.07
C GLU A 80 -13.29 -19.73 1.07
N ALA A 81 -13.14 -20.31 2.27
CA ALA A 81 -12.56 -19.60 3.41
C ALA A 81 -11.05 -19.38 3.23
N GLU A 82 -10.35 -20.39 2.72
CA GLU A 82 -8.93 -20.34 2.43
C GLU A 82 -8.61 -19.40 1.27
N ARG A 83 -9.47 -19.36 0.26
CA ARG A 83 -9.41 -18.38 -0.83
C ARG A 83 -9.59 -16.96 -0.29
N ALA A 84 -10.65 -16.70 0.48
CA ALA A 84 -10.87 -15.37 1.07
C ALA A 84 -9.66 -14.95 1.91
N HIS A 85 -9.12 -15.86 2.72
CA HIS A 85 -7.94 -15.61 3.53
C HIS A 85 -6.68 -15.29 2.70
N LEU A 86 -6.43 -16.00 1.60
CA LEU A 86 -5.32 -15.69 0.69
C LEU A 86 -5.42 -14.26 0.15
N PHE A 87 -6.63 -13.82 -0.21
CA PHE A 87 -6.88 -12.48 -0.71
C PHE A 87 -6.73 -11.41 0.37
N ASP A 88 -7.15 -11.68 1.60
CA ASP A 88 -6.91 -10.81 2.76
C ASP A 88 -5.41 -10.66 3.04
N LEU A 89 -4.67 -11.76 3.03
CA LEU A 89 -3.21 -11.76 3.22
C LEU A 89 -2.49 -10.95 2.12
N ALA A 90 -2.91 -11.11 0.86
CA ALA A 90 -2.36 -10.34 -0.25
C ALA A 90 -2.65 -8.84 -0.08
N ARG A 91 -3.89 -8.45 0.27
CA ARG A 91 -4.26 -7.05 0.58
C ARG A 91 -3.44 -6.48 1.74
N GLY A 92 -3.24 -7.25 2.80
CA GLY A 92 -2.37 -6.88 3.91
C GLY A 92 -0.90 -6.69 3.50
N ALA A 93 -0.40 -7.52 2.59
CA ALA A 93 0.96 -7.39 2.05
C ALA A 93 1.14 -6.15 1.14
N HIS A 94 0.09 -5.74 0.42
CA HIS A 94 0.07 -4.46 -0.31
C HIS A 94 0.13 -3.25 0.63
N ALA A 95 -0.46 -3.36 1.81
CA ALA A 95 -0.42 -2.28 2.81
C ALA A 95 0.99 -2.04 3.36
N GLY A 96 1.87 -3.06 3.28
CA GLY A 96 3.29 -3.02 3.65
C GLY A 96 3.55 -2.63 5.11
N PRO A 97 4.72 -2.98 5.68
CA PRO A 97 5.15 -2.28 6.88
C PRO A 97 5.29 -0.81 6.49
N ARG A 98 4.39 0.04 7.01
CA ARG A 98 4.65 1.47 7.09
C ARG A 98 5.90 1.61 7.94
N THR A 99 7.07 1.52 7.30
CA THR A 99 8.25 2.17 7.84
C THR A 99 7.77 3.59 8.09
N ARG A 100 7.65 3.96 9.37
CA ARG A 100 7.72 5.35 9.77
C ARG A 100 9.11 5.80 9.32
N ARG A 101 9.30 6.00 8.02
CA ARG A 101 10.20 7.02 7.53
C ARG A 101 9.65 8.27 8.18
N GLY A 102 10.28 8.68 9.28
CA GLY A 102 10.07 10.02 9.83
C GLY A 102 10.06 10.97 8.63
N PRO A 103 9.13 11.93 8.60
CA PRO A 103 8.74 12.60 7.36
C PRO A 103 10.00 13.08 6.66
N ALA A 104 10.38 12.37 5.58
CA ALA A 104 11.31 12.92 4.64
C ALA A 104 10.63 14.21 4.22
N LYS A 105 11.20 15.37 4.62
CA LYS A 105 10.68 16.68 4.22
C LYS A 105 10.52 16.57 2.71
N GLN A 106 9.28 16.43 2.24
CA GLN A 106 8.99 16.16 0.85
C GLN A 106 9.22 17.49 0.14
N ARG A 107 10.49 17.76 -0.14
CA ARG A 107 10.94 19.04 -0.68
C ARG A 107 10.50 19.09 -2.14
N VAL A 108 9.72 20.10 -2.48
CA VAL A 108 9.40 20.39 -3.88
C VAL A 108 10.71 20.67 -4.64
N ARG A 109 10.71 20.40 -5.95
CA ARG A 109 11.85 20.76 -6.81
C ARG A 109 12.05 22.28 -6.78
N LEU A 110 13.31 22.73 -6.85
CA LEU A 110 13.65 24.16 -6.85
C LEU A 110 12.93 24.95 -7.95
N SER A 111 12.70 24.34 -9.12
CA SER A 111 11.95 24.96 -10.22
C SER A 111 10.50 25.29 -9.84
N VAL A 112 9.86 24.43 -9.04
CA VAL A 112 8.48 24.64 -8.55
C VAL A 112 8.47 25.78 -7.53
N GLN A 113 9.43 25.84 -6.61
CA GLN A 113 9.53 26.97 -5.67
C GLN A 113 9.72 28.30 -6.41
N ARG A 114 10.59 28.34 -7.43
CA ARG A 114 10.78 29.55 -8.26
C ARG A 114 9.51 29.98 -8.97
N MET A 115 8.71 29.03 -9.47
CA MET A 115 7.41 29.33 -10.07
C MET A 115 6.43 29.92 -9.05
N LEU A 116 6.38 29.37 -7.83
CA LEU A 116 5.57 29.94 -6.75
C LEU A 116 6.02 31.36 -6.40
N ASP A 117 7.33 31.58 -6.27
CA ASP A 117 7.90 32.88 -5.90
C ASP A 117 7.68 33.94 -7.00
N ALA A 118 7.53 33.52 -8.26
CA ALA A 118 7.17 34.40 -9.37
C ALA A 118 5.71 34.91 -9.30
N ILE A 119 4.83 34.20 -8.59
CA ILE A 119 3.46 34.66 -8.33
C ILE A 119 3.53 35.64 -7.15
N THR A 120 3.61 36.94 -7.44
CA THR A 120 3.76 37.98 -6.41
C THR A 120 2.43 38.66 -6.03
N GLY A 121 1.42 38.58 -6.90
CA GLY A 121 0.12 39.23 -6.70
C GLY A 121 -0.94 38.39 -5.99
N ALA A 122 -0.65 37.12 -5.66
CA ALA A 122 -1.63 36.22 -5.03
C ALA A 122 -0.96 35.18 -4.12
N PRO A 123 -1.65 34.69 -3.07
CA PRO A 123 -1.24 33.51 -2.32
C PRO A 123 -1.14 32.27 -3.23
N ALA A 124 -0.01 31.56 -3.17
CA ALA A 124 0.19 30.33 -3.94
C ALA A 124 0.92 29.28 -3.10
N PHE A 125 0.51 28.02 -3.24
CA PHE A 125 1.07 26.90 -2.50
C PHE A 125 0.93 25.57 -3.26
N VAL A 126 1.70 24.58 -2.85
CA VAL A 126 1.65 23.21 -3.36
C VAL A 126 1.20 22.29 -2.24
N ARG A 127 0.22 21.44 -2.51
CA ARG A 127 -0.26 20.40 -1.60
C ARG A 127 -0.14 19.00 -2.20
N ASN A 128 0.02 17.98 -1.36
CA ASN A 128 -0.08 16.58 -1.78
C ASN A 128 -1.51 16.02 -1.54
N GLY A 129 -1.75 14.76 -1.95
CA GLY A 129 -3.03 14.08 -1.75
C GLY A 129 -3.38 13.76 -0.29
N ARG A 130 -2.46 13.96 0.65
CA ARG A 130 -2.72 13.91 2.10
C ARG A 130 -3.06 15.28 2.68
N MET A 131 -3.18 16.30 1.83
CA MET A 131 -3.36 17.70 2.19
C MET A 131 -2.19 18.31 2.98
N ASP A 132 -0.97 17.77 2.86
CA ASP A 132 0.23 18.43 3.37
C ASP A 132 0.58 19.62 2.47
N ILE A 133 0.81 20.80 3.05
CA ILE A 133 1.35 21.97 2.34
C ILE A 133 2.86 21.79 2.22
N LEU A 134 3.33 21.47 1.02
CA LEU A 134 4.73 21.14 0.73
C LEU A 134 5.59 22.38 0.47
N ALA A 135 4.99 23.42 -0.11
CA ALA A 135 5.65 24.67 -0.44
C ALA A 135 4.63 25.80 -0.57
N ALA A 136 5.06 27.03 -0.36
CA ALA A 136 4.25 28.22 -0.54
C ALA A 136 5.14 29.42 -0.88
N ASN A 137 4.60 30.37 -1.63
CA ASN A 137 5.20 31.69 -1.78
C ASN A 137 5.00 32.52 -0.50
N ARG A 138 5.56 33.74 -0.46
CA ARG A 138 5.47 34.62 0.72
C ARG A 138 4.01 34.90 1.14
N LEU A 139 3.14 35.20 0.17
CA LEU A 139 1.73 35.49 0.45
C LEU A 139 0.96 34.23 0.89
N GLY A 140 1.27 33.06 0.32
CA GLY A 140 0.68 31.78 0.72
C GLY A 140 1.07 31.38 2.13
N ARG A 141 2.32 31.64 2.55
CA ARG A 141 2.74 31.46 3.94
C ARG A 141 2.02 32.39 4.90
N ALA A 142 1.83 33.65 4.51
CA ALA A 142 1.09 34.60 5.33
C ALA A 142 -0.39 34.23 5.42
N PHE A 143 -1.00 33.82 4.30
CA PHE A 143 -2.40 33.43 4.23
C PHE A 143 -2.71 32.18 5.07
N TYR A 144 -1.86 31.16 5.00
CA TYR A 144 -1.99 29.93 5.78
C TYR A 144 -1.11 29.91 7.04
N ALA A 145 -0.80 31.07 7.63
CA ALA A 145 0.14 31.16 8.75
C ALA A 145 -0.24 30.22 9.91
N GLN A 146 -1.53 30.16 10.25
CA GLN A 146 -2.05 29.31 11.32
C GLN A 146 -1.84 27.81 11.06
N HIS A 147 -1.87 27.36 9.79
CA HIS A 147 -1.56 25.98 9.40
C HIS A 147 -0.08 25.63 9.63
N PHE A 148 0.80 26.62 9.56
CA PHE A 148 2.25 26.46 9.79
C PHE A 148 2.64 26.53 11.28
N ASP A 149 1.78 27.06 12.17
CA ASP A 149 2.06 27.19 13.61
C ASP A 149 2.09 25.86 14.38
N SER A 150 1.72 24.75 13.73
CA SER A 150 1.55 23.50 14.44
C SER A 150 2.85 22.74 14.68
N ALA A 151 3.04 22.26 15.92
CA ALA A 151 4.17 21.42 16.32
C ALA A 151 4.18 20.01 15.68
N HIS A 152 3.09 19.59 15.03
CA HIS A 152 2.91 18.23 14.55
C HIS A 152 3.19 18.09 13.05
N GLY A 153 4.44 17.80 12.69
CA GLY A 153 4.83 17.48 11.31
C GLY A 153 4.69 18.67 10.34
N PRO A 154 4.64 18.43 9.02
CA PRO A 154 4.40 19.51 8.07
C PRO A 154 3.02 20.16 8.27
N ALA A 155 2.86 21.40 7.81
CA ALA A 155 1.57 22.06 7.75
C ALA A 155 0.61 21.20 6.92
N ASN A 156 -0.59 20.94 7.45
CA ASN A 156 -1.56 20.05 6.83
C ASN A 156 -2.97 20.63 6.97
N SER A 157 -3.67 20.79 5.85
CA SER A 157 -4.99 21.42 5.82
C SER A 157 -6.05 20.58 6.54
N ALA A 158 -6.10 19.26 6.32
CA ALA A 158 -7.05 18.38 6.99
C ALA A 158 -6.88 18.44 8.51
N ARG A 159 -5.62 18.36 8.97
CA ARG A 159 -5.29 18.40 10.39
C ARG A 159 -5.71 19.71 11.02
N PHE A 160 -5.50 20.83 10.32
CA PHE A 160 -5.97 22.13 10.80
C PHE A 160 -7.51 22.15 10.86
N ILE A 161 -8.19 21.78 9.77
CA ILE A 161 -9.66 21.77 9.65
C ILE A 161 -10.32 20.98 10.78
N PHE A 162 -9.81 19.79 11.11
CA PHE A 162 -10.46 18.87 12.04
C PHE A 162 -9.93 18.89 13.47
N LEU A 163 -8.67 19.28 13.69
CA LEU A 163 -8.02 19.16 15.00
C LEU A 163 -7.59 20.49 15.62
N ASP A 164 -7.58 21.59 14.87
CA ASP A 164 -7.25 22.92 15.40
C ASP A 164 -8.55 23.69 15.71
N PRO A 165 -8.77 24.12 16.96
CA PRO A 165 -9.99 24.85 17.32
C PRO A 165 -10.12 26.19 16.58
N ARG A 166 -9.02 26.74 16.06
CA ARG A 166 -9.04 27.99 15.27
C ARG A 166 -9.66 27.81 13.88
N ALA A 167 -9.93 26.58 13.44
CA ALA A 167 -10.42 26.30 12.09
C ALA A 167 -11.79 26.91 11.80
N THR A 168 -12.70 26.93 12.78
CA THR A 168 -14.05 27.51 12.62
C THR A 168 -14.01 29.02 12.48
N ASP A 169 -12.98 29.69 13.02
CA ASP A 169 -12.79 31.14 12.87
C ASP A 169 -12.01 31.48 11.58
N PHE A 170 -11.15 30.56 11.13
CA PHE A 170 -10.34 30.75 9.93
C PHE A 170 -11.15 30.59 8.63
N TYR A 171 -12.02 29.59 8.57
CA TYR A 171 -12.86 29.34 7.40
C TYR A 171 -14.23 29.98 7.56
N VAL A 172 -14.64 30.79 6.58
CA VAL A 172 -15.98 31.40 6.55
C VAL A 172 -17.06 30.33 6.61
N ASP A 173 -16.98 29.33 5.74
CA ASP A 173 -17.93 28.21 5.66
C ASP A 173 -17.25 26.90 6.08
N TRP A 174 -16.89 26.80 7.36
CA TRP A 174 -16.12 25.64 7.88
C TRP A 174 -16.79 24.29 7.60
N GLU A 175 -18.12 24.17 7.73
CA GLU A 175 -18.84 22.91 7.48
C GLU A 175 -18.70 22.42 6.03
N GLN A 176 -18.75 23.34 5.06
CA GLN A 176 -18.55 23.02 3.66
C GLN A 176 -17.11 22.58 3.41
N VAL A 177 -16.13 23.33 3.93
CA VAL A 177 -14.70 23.01 3.80
C VAL A 177 -14.38 21.65 4.42
N ALA A 178 -14.98 21.32 5.57
CA ALA A 178 -14.83 20.03 6.21
C ALA A 178 -15.43 18.89 5.38
N THR A 179 -16.61 19.09 4.80
CA THR A 179 -17.26 18.12 3.92
C THR A 179 -16.42 17.86 2.66
N ASP A 180 -15.95 18.92 2.00
CA ASP A 180 -15.10 18.81 0.80
C ASP A 180 -13.76 18.13 1.08
N ALA A 181 -13.26 18.23 2.32
CA ALA A 181 -11.99 17.62 2.70
C ALA A 181 -12.06 16.08 2.86
N VAL A 182 -13.26 15.51 3.02
CA VAL A 182 -13.48 14.06 3.21
C VAL A 182 -14.16 13.36 2.03
N ALA A 183 -14.60 14.12 1.03
CA ALA A 183 -15.17 13.62 -0.22
C ALA A 183 -14.10 13.02 -1.15
#